data_AF-A0A929E667-F1
#
_entry.id   AF-A0A929E667-F1
#
_cell.length_a   1.000
_cell.length_b   1.000
_cell.length_c   1.000
_cell.angle_alpha   90.00
_cell.angle_beta   90.00
_cell.angle_gamma   90.00
#
_symmetry.space_group_name_H-M   'P 1'
#
loop_
_entity.id
_entity.type
_entity.pdbx_description
1 polymer ?
#
loop_
_entity_poly.entity_id
_entity_poly.type
_entity_poly.pdbx_seq_one_letter_code
_entity_poly.pdbx_strand_id
1 'polypeptide(L)'
;MTSYPIRYLPGLENMQVPVGNFADYAFYQWTKKQNPEVRLMLIFRGRAADDVLKEITDNIEPGNYELIFRDGAYWFIGIIHEVQ
;
A
#
# COMPACT_ATOMS: atom_id res chain seq x y z
N MET A 1 19.08 4.05 -5.78
CA MET A 1 18.08 3.27 -6.53
C MET A 1 17.91 1.94 -5.82
N THR A 2 16.76 1.70 -5.20
CA THR A 2 16.43 0.38 -4.64
C THR A 2 15.79 -0.45 -5.75
N SER A 3 16.55 -1.40 -6.30
CA SER A 3 16.07 -2.35 -7.30
C SER A 3 15.21 -3.41 -6.62
N TYR A 4 13.89 -3.28 -6.73
CA TYR A 4 12.97 -4.35 -6.35
C TYR A 4 13.01 -5.42 -7.45
N PRO A 5 13.20 -6.71 -7.13
CA PRO A 5 13.18 -7.75 -8.14
C PRO A 5 11.74 -7.92 -8.65
N ILE A 6 11.46 -7.37 -9.85
CA ILE A 6 10.17 -7.47 -10.58
C ILE A 6 9.66 -8.92 -10.65
N ARG A 7 10.56 -9.91 -10.60
CA ARG A 7 10.26 -11.35 -10.55
C ARG A 7 9.32 -11.79 -9.42
N TYR A 8 9.14 -10.99 -8.36
CA TYR A 8 8.19 -11.30 -7.28
C TYR A 8 6.82 -10.65 -7.45
N LEU A 9 6.60 -9.95 -8.57
CA LEU A 9 5.41 -9.14 -8.81
C LEU A 9 4.75 -9.48 -10.18
N PRO A 10 4.48 -10.76 -10.50
CA PRO A 10 3.80 -11.13 -11.75
C PRO A 10 2.40 -10.48 -11.78
N GLY A 11 2.14 -9.66 -12.80
CA GLY A 11 0.88 -8.90 -12.95
C GLY A 11 0.95 -7.42 -12.54
N LEU A 12 2.03 -6.97 -11.89
CA LEU A 12 2.26 -5.56 -11.56
C LEU A 12 3.02 -4.77 -12.63
N GLU A 13 3.43 -5.42 -13.72
CA GLU A 13 4.19 -4.83 -14.83
C GLU A 13 3.48 -3.61 -15.45
N ASN A 14 2.15 -3.59 -15.37
CA ASN A 14 1.28 -2.52 -15.89
C ASN A 14 0.64 -1.66 -14.79
N MET A 15 0.86 -1.97 -13.50
CA MET A 15 0.29 -1.18 -12.40
C MET A 15 1.25 -0.05 -12.04
N GLN A 16 0.86 1.17 -12.43
CA GLN A 16 1.48 2.38 -11.91
C GLN A 16 1.11 2.49 -10.43
N VAL A 17 1.88 1.84 -9.56
CA VAL A 17 1.81 2.10 -8.12
C VAL A 17 2.46 3.47 -7.92
N PRO A 18 1.72 4.54 -7.57
CA PRO A 18 2.37 5.72 -7.03
C PRO A 18 3.04 5.28 -5.73
N VAL A 19 4.36 5.09 -5.81
CA VAL A 19 5.24 4.86 -4.65
C VAL A 19 5.29 6.18 -3.89
N GLY A 20 4.24 6.45 -3.13
CA GLY A 20 4.20 7.53 -2.16
C GLY A 20 4.86 7.03 -0.89
N ASN A 21 5.75 7.83 -0.29
CA ASN A 21 6.19 7.57 1.08
C ASN A 21 5.00 7.63 2.09
N PHE A 22 3.78 8.01 1.65
CA PHE A 22 2.57 8.24 2.43
C PHE A 22 2.86 8.90 3.78
N ALA A 23 3.80 9.86 3.78
CA ALA A 23 4.21 10.63 4.95
C ALA A 23 3.12 11.59 5.43
N ASP A 24 2.05 11.72 4.65
CA ASP A 24 0.87 12.53 4.93
C ASP A 24 -0.38 11.67 4.68
N TYR A 25 -1.25 11.63 5.68
CA TYR A 25 -2.53 10.92 5.61
C TYR A 25 -3.49 11.55 4.58
N ALA A 26 -3.46 12.88 4.42
CA ALA A 26 -4.29 13.55 3.42
C ALA A 26 -3.87 13.17 1.99
N PHE A 27 -2.56 13.09 1.74
CA PHE A 27 -2.04 12.58 0.47
C PHE A 27 -2.44 11.12 0.23
N TYR A 28 -2.35 10.25 1.25
CA TYR A 28 -2.81 8.87 1.17
C TYR A 28 -4.29 8.75 0.79
N GLN A 29 -5.18 9.50 1.47
CA GLN A 29 -6.61 9.51 1.16
C GLN A 29 -6.91 10.07 -0.22
N TRP A 30 -6.21 11.15 -0.62
CA TRP A 30 -6.34 11.71 -1.96
C TRP A 30 -5.90 10.70 -3.03
N THR A 31 -4.78 9.99 -2.83
CA THR A 31 -4.30 8.96 -3.75
C THR A 31 -5.32 7.83 -3.91
N LYS A 32 -5.89 7.31 -2.81
CA LYS A 32 -6.97 6.30 -2.87
C LYS A 32 -8.18 6.82 -3.64
N LYS A 33 -8.62 8.04 -3.35
CA LYS A 33 -9.77 8.66 -4.03
C LYS A 33 -9.56 8.89 -5.52
N GLN A 34 -8.35 9.29 -5.93
CA GLN A 34 -8.03 9.54 -7.34
C GLN A 34 -7.75 8.28 -8.14
N ASN A 35 -7.37 7.18 -7.48
CA ASN A 35 -7.00 5.92 -8.14
C ASN A 35 -7.77 4.74 -7.52
N PRO A 36 -9.12 4.72 -7.61
CA PRO A 36 -9.96 3.66 -7.01
C PRO A 36 -9.70 2.26 -7.60
N GLU A 37 -9.06 2.17 -8.76
CA GLU A 37 -8.64 0.93 -9.40
C GLU A 37 -7.37 0.32 -8.78
N VAL A 38 -6.65 1.07 -7.95
CA VAL A 38 -5.43 0.58 -7.29
C VAL A 38 -5.82 -0.43 -6.21
N ARG A 39 -5.41 -1.68 -6.43
CA ARG A 39 -5.61 -2.79 -5.49
C ARG A 39 -4.34 -3.17 -4.74
N LEU A 40 -3.20 -2.56 -5.06
CA LEU A 40 -1.90 -2.94 -4.51
C LEU A 40 -1.15 -1.70 -4.03
N MET A 41 -0.65 -1.73 -2.80
CA MET A 41 0.06 -0.63 -2.17
C MET A 41 1.40 -1.10 -1.61
N LEU A 42 2.46 -0.34 -1.88
CA LEU A 42 3.77 -0.51 -1.26
C LEU A 42 3.99 0.58 -0.21
N ILE A 43 4.14 0.18 1.05
CA ILE A 43 4.20 1.08 2.20
C ILE A 43 5.58 1.02 2.84
N PHE A 44 6.16 2.20 3.04
CA PHE A 44 7.47 2.40 3.66
C PHE A 44 7.25 2.76 5.12
N ARG A 45 7.26 1.78 6.02
CA ARG A 45 6.90 1.98 7.44
C ARG A 45 7.68 3.07 8.16
N GLY A 46 8.95 3.26 7.82
CA GLY A 46 9.78 4.31 8.43
C GLY A 46 9.51 5.72 7.88
N ARG A 47 8.58 5.86 6.94
CA ARG A 47 8.26 7.13 6.25
C ARG A 47 6.77 7.41 6.16
N ALA A 48 5.94 6.39 6.24
CA ALA A 48 4.49 6.55 6.29
C ALA A 48 4.07 7.22 7.60
N ALA A 49 3.04 8.06 7.53
CA ALA A 49 2.41 8.62 8.71
C ALA A 49 1.80 7.49 9.57
N ASP A 50 1.82 7.66 10.89
CA ASP A 50 1.28 6.68 11.83
C ASP A 50 -0.20 6.38 11.55
N ASP A 51 -0.98 7.38 11.14
CA ASP A 51 -2.39 7.23 10.78
C ASP A 51 -2.58 6.31 9.57
N VAL A 52 -1.68 6.38 8.57
CA VAL A 52 -1.70 5.48 7.41
C VAL A 52 -1.41 4.05 7.85
N LEU A 53 -0.39 3.87 8.69
CA LEU A 53 -0.04 2.55 9.21
C LEU A 53 -1.18 1.97 10.04
N LYS A 54 -1.82 2.81 10.87
CA LYS A 54 -2.96 2.44 11.69
C LYS A 54 -4.16 2.01 10.85
N GLU A 55 -4.55 2.80 9.84
CA GLU A 55 -5.66 2.42 8.96
C GLU A 55 -5.41 1.09 8.26
N ILE A 56 -4.18 0.87 7.79
CA ILE A 56 -3.81 -0.39 7.15
C ILE A 56 -3.94 -1.55 8.13
N THR A 57 -3.40 -1.44 9.35
CA THR A 57 -3.51 -2.52 10.34
C THR A 57 -4.95 -2.78 10.75
N ASP A 58 -5.75 -1.73 10.94
CA ASP A 58 -7.16 -1.83 11.33
C ASP A 58 -8.02 -2.48 10.23
N ASN A 59 -7.58 -2.42 8.97
CA ASN A 59 -8.27 -3.05 7.83
C ASN A 59 -7.78 -4.47 7.50
N ILE A 60 -6.64 -4.91 8.08
CA ILE A 60 -6.16 -6.29 7.90
C ILE A 60 -7.01 -7.28 8.69
N GLU A 61 -7.29 -7.00 9.97
CA GLU A 61 -8.09 -7.89 10.82
C GLU A 61 -9.50 -8.20 10.26
N PRO A 62 -10.29 -7.22 9.77
CA PRO A 62 -11.59 -7.48 9.16
C PRO A 62 -11.50 -8.10 7.75
N GLY A 63 -10.29 -8.30 7.19
CA GLY A 63 -10.11 -8.86 5.85
C GLY A 63 -10.38 -7.87 4.71
N ASN A 64 -10.46 -6.57 5.00
CA ASN A 64 -10.57 -5.55 3.96
C ASN A 64 -9.26 -5.44 3.18
N TYR A 65 -8.12 -5.53 3.88
CA TYR A 65 -6.77 -5.56 3.33
C TYR A 65 -6.09 -6.89 3.60
N GLU A 66 -5.16 -7.25 2.72
CA GLU A 66 -4.29 -8.42 2.84
C GLU A 66 -2.83 -7.97 2.92
N LEU A 67 -2.10 -8.43 3.93
CA LEU A 67 -0.65 -8.29 3.96
C LEU A 67 -0.02 -9.39 3.10
N ILE A 68 0.35 -9.06 1.87
CA ILE A 68 0.95 -10.00 0.91
C ILE A 68 2.37 -10.37 1.34
N PHE A 69 3.19 -9.36 1.66
CA PHE A 69 4.48 -9.60 2.28
C PHE A 69 4.95 -8.45 3.16
N ARG A 70 5.81 -8.78 4.11
CA ARG A 70 6.59 -7.82 4.91
C ARG A 70 8.07 -8.17 4.79
N ASP A 71 8.89 -7.19 4.44
CA ASP A 71 10.34 -7.32 4.43
C ASP A 71 10.98 -6.05 4.96
N GLY A 72 11.71 -6.15 6.08
CA GLY A 72 12.30 -5.01 6.76
C GLY A 72 11.31 -3.87 7.02
N ALA A 73 11.54 -2.73 6.34
CA ALA A 73 10.72 -1.52 6.45
C ALA A 73 9.55 -1.47 5.45
N TYR A 74 9.36 -2.50 4.63
CA TYR A 74 8.38 -2.53 3.55
C TYR A 74 7.21 -3.43 3.89
N TRP A 75 6.00 -2.92 3.66
CA TRP A 75 4.78 -3.71 3.60
C TRP A 75 4.20 -3.63 2.20
N PHE A 76 3.85 -4.79 1.66
CA PHE A 76 3.11 -4.88 0.43
C PHE A 76 1.70 -5.37 0.74
N ILE A 77 0.73 -4.52 0.45
CA ILE A 77 -0.66 -4.65 0.87
C ILE A 77 -1.55 -4.81 -0.36
N GLY A 78 -2.42 -5.80 -0.35
CA GLY A 78 -3.56 -5.92 -1.26
C GLY A 78 -4.82 -5.33 -0.64
N ILE A 79 -5.61 -4.62 -1.44
CA ILE A 79 -6.93 -4.13 -1.06
C ILE A 79 -7.97 -5.11 -1.63
N ILE A 80 -8.69 -5.82 -0.75
CA ILE A 80 -9.74 -6.78 -1.11
C ILE A 80 -11.09 -6.07 -1.20
N HIS A 81 -11.45 -5.36 -0.13
CA HIS A 81 -12.69 -4.60 -0.01
C HIS A 81 -12.37 -3.17 0.39
N GLU A 82 -12.82 -2.19 -0.40
CA GLU A 82 -12.76 -0.79 0.02
C GLU A 82 -13.87 -0.53 1.03
N VAL A 83 -13.49 -0.11 2.23
CA VAL A 83 -14.41 0.51 3.18
C VAL A 83 -14.49 1.99 2.82
N GLN A 84 -15.68 2.43 2.40
CA GLN A 84 -15.99 3.84 2.12
C GLN A 84 -16.14 4.64 3.40
#